data_AF-A0AAE0RB00-F1
#
_entry.id   AF-A0AAE0RB00-F1
#
_cell.length_a   1.000
_cell.length_b   1.000
_cell.length_c   1.000
_cell.angle_alpha   90.00
_cell.angle_beta   90.00
_cell.angle_gamma   90.00
#
_symmetry.space_group_name_H-M   'P 1'
#
loop_
_entity.id
_entity.type
_entity.pdbx_description
1 polymer ?
#
loop_
_entity_poly.entity_id
_entity_poly.type
_entity_poly.pdbx_seq_one_letter_code
_entity_poly.pdbx_strand_id
1 'polypeptide(L)'
;RFLHLLLLSITPTSNQWHISSRISIQMLTSYFSLDGISSEYIRFRKESVAIPADIQQMFYCFLVKEQDRNFLRFLWFGDNDLSKDIVEYRMKVHVFGNSPSPTVAIYGLRKAAHLQGKEQDSEVQQFIEYDFYVDNGLKSLPTVEAAVSVLKRTQNILAISK
;
A
#
# COMPACT_ATOMS: atom_id res chain seq x y z
N ARG A 1 7.93 -6.02 13.13
CA ARG A 1 8.84 -4.84 13.18
C ARG A 1 8.19 -3.74 12.35
N PHE A 2 7.32 -2.93 12.97
CA PHE A 2 6.48 -1.94 12.27
C PHE A 2 6.80 -0.48 12.63
N LEU A 3 7.76 -0.22 13.53
CA LEU A 3 8.10 1.11 14.01
C LEU A 3 9.49 1.52 13.53
N HIS A 4 9.56 2.39 12.52
CA HIS A 4 10.28 3.67 12.58
C HIS A 4 10.32 4.40 11.22
N LEU A 5 10.40 5.74 11.32
CA LEU A 5 10.55 6.82 10.31
C LEU A 5 9.24 7.39 9.73
N LEU A 6 8.96 8.70 9.73
CA LEU A 6 9.39 9.86 10.53
C LEU A 6 8.45 11.05 10.18
N LEU A 7 8.19 11.92 11.16
CA LEU A 7 7.24 13.05 11.21
C LEU A 7 7.41 14.21 10.20
N LEU A 8 6.27 14.93 10.01
CA LEU A 8 6.03 16.37 9.69
C LEU A 8 6.24 16.90 8.24
N SER A 9 5.16 17.38 7.59
CA SER A 9 4.73 18.80 7.62
C SER A 9 3.52 19.03 6.69
N ILE A 10 2.44 19.65 7.20
CA ILE A 10 1.37 20.21 6.37
C ILE A 10 1.78 21.64 6.01
N THR A 11 2.11 21.89 4.74
CA THR A 11 2.34 23.24 4.22
C THR A 11 1.35 23.54 3.10
N PRO A 12 0.51 24.59 3.23
CA PRO A 12 -0.53 24.91 2.26
C PRO A 12 0.04 25.76 1.12
N THR A 13 0.91 25.22 0.27
CA THR A 13 1.36 25.93 -0.95
C THR A 13 1.79 25.05 -2.13
N SER A 14 1.60 23.74 -2.08
CA SER A 14 1.79 22.88 -3.25
C SER A 14 0.77 21.74 -3.19
N ASN A 15 0.22 21.34 -4.35
CA ASN A 15 -0.83 20.32 -4.53
C ASN A 15 -0.43 18.89 -4.11
N GLN A 16 0.31 18.71 -3.01
CA GLN A 16 0.78 17.43 -2.49
C GLN A 16 0.64 17.42 -0.97
N TRP A 17 -0.10 16.42 -0.46
CA TRP A 17 -0.35 16.24 0.97
C TRP A 17 0.34 14.97 1.44
N HIS A 18 1.54 15.09 2.03
CA HIS A 18 2.26 13.95 2.57
C HIS A 18 1.81 13.67 4.01
N ILE A 19 1.06 12.58 4.22
CA ILE A 19 0.75 12.06 5.55
C ILE A 19 1.71 10.91 5.83
N SER A 20 2.68 11.14 6.72
CA SER A 20 3.73 10.18 7.06
C SER A 20 3.21 9.01 7.89
N SER A 21 2.91 7.93 7.18
CA SER A 21 3.11 6.52 7.55
C SER A 21 3.29 5.76 6.22
N ARG A 22 3.49 4.43 6.20
CA ARG A 22 3.79 3.64 4.97
C ARG A 22 2.74 3.72 3.83
N ILE A 23 1.74 4.58 3.96
CA ILE A 23 0.75 4.90 2.94
C ILE A 23 1.06 6.30 2.42
N SER A 24 1.55 6.40 1.18
CA SER A 24 1.76 7.69 0.52
C SER A 24 0.45 8.14 -0.13
N ILE A 25 0.06 9.39 0.10
CA ILE A 25 -1.15 10.00 -0.47
C ILE A 25 -0.67 11.11 -1.40
N GLN A 26 -1.10 11.07 -2.66
CA GLN A 26 -0.76 12.10 -3.63
C GLN A 26 -2.02 12.52 -4.39
N MET A 27 -2.59 13.68 -4.05
CA MET A 27 -3.71 14.27 -4.81
C MET A 27 -3.26 14.55 -6.25
N LEU A 28 -3.61 13.66 -7.18
CA LEU A 28 -3.30 13.86 -8.60
C LEU A 28 -4.47 14.55 -9.28
N THR A 29 -4.29 15.83 -9.57
CA THR A 29 -5.07 16.55 -10.60
C THR A 29 -4.30 16.51 -11.93
N SER A 30 -4.04 15.33 -12.52
CA SER A 30 -3.69 15.22 -13.94
C SER A 30 -3.56 13.78 -14.45
N TYR A 31 -4.02 13.59 -15.69
CA TYR A 31 -3.96 12.46 -16.62
C TYR A 31 -2.90 11.38 -16.37
N PHE A 32 -3.33 10.11 -16.30
CA PHE A 32 -2.47 8.93 -16.34
C PHE A 32 -2.97 7.92 -17.39
N SER A 33 -2.03 7.34 -18.14
CA SER A 33 -2.26 6.56 -19.36
C SER A 33 -2.92 5.21 -19.09
N LEU A 34 -3.89 4.87 -19.92
CA LEU A 34 -4.76 3.70 -19.86
C LEU A 34 -4.04 2.50 -20.46
N ASP A 35 -4.01 1.37 -19.74
CA ASP A 35 -4.21 0.03 -20.27
C ASP A 35 -4.41 -0.96 -19.10
N GLY A 36 -5.63 -1.53 -19.00
CA GLY A 36 -5.91 -2.74 -18.20
C GLY A 36 -6.77 -2.61 -16.94
N ILE A 37 -7.06 -1.41 -16.44
CA ILE A 37 -7.81 -1.21 -15.18
C ILE A 37 -9.02 -0.31 -15.50
N SER A 38 -10.20 -0.89 -15.78
CA SER A 38 -11.37 -0.13 -16.25
C SER A 38 -12.46 0.05 -15.20
N SER A 39 -12.51 -0.75 -14.13
CA SER A 39 -13.65 -0.77 -13.20
C SER A 39 -13.47 0.15 -11.97
N GLU A 40 -12.22 0.37 -11.57
CA GLU A 40 -11.80 1.15 -10.42
C GLU A 40 -11.88 2.65 -10.73
N TYR A 41 -11.43 3.04 -11.93
CA TYR A 41 -11.45 4.43 -12.40
C TYR A 41 -12.87 4.98 -12.63
N ILE A 42 -13.85 4.10 -12.89
CA ILE A 42 -15.26 4.53 -13.01
C ILE A 42 -15.81 4.98 -11.65
N ARG A 43 -15.38 4.35 -10.54
CA ARG A 43 -15.81 4.69 -9.18
C ARG A 43 -15.13 5.94 -8.62
N PHE A 44 -13.98 6.31 -9.18
CA PHE A 44 -13.24 7.52 -8.86
C PHE A 44 -13.98 8.82 -9.26
N ARG A 45 -15.00 8.77 -10.12
CA ARG A 45 -15.79 9.94 -10.56
C ARG A 45 -17.21 10.02 -10.00
N LYS A 46 -17.51 9.32 -8.91
CA LYS A 46 -18.87 9.33 -8.32
C LYS A 46 -19.15 10.59 -7.50
N GLU A 47 -18.14 11.12 -6.83
CA GLU A 47 -18.27 12.26 -5.92
C GLU A 47 -17.32 13.41 -6.29
N SER A 48 -17.45 14.53 -5.59
CA SER A 48 -16.72 15.79 -5.84
C SER A 48 -15.22 15.73 -5.51
N VAL A 49 -14.81 14.91 -4.53
CA VAL A 49 -13.42 14.77 -4.10
C VAL A 49 -12.94 13.36 -4.38
N ALA A 50 -11.86 13.23 -5.13
CA ALA A 50 -11.29 11.94 -5.49
C ALA A 50 -9.95 11.75 -4.78
N ILE A 51 -9.78 10.61 -4.12
CA ILE A 51 -8.60 10.26 -3.33
C ILE A 51 -7.87 9.05 -3.93
N PRO A 52 -6.67 9.26 -4.47
CA PRO A 52 -5.71 8.19 -4.68
C PRO A 52 -4.91 7.93 -3.39
N ALA A 53 -4.72 6.67 -3.06
CA ALA A 53 -3.90 6.19 -1.97
C ALA A 53 -2.94 5.11 -2.48
N ASP A 54 -1.69 5.14 -2.03
CA ASP A 54 -0.71 4.12 -2.36
C ASP A 54 -0.13 3.52 -1.06
N ILE A 55 -0.01 2.19 -0.99
CA ILE A 55 0.70 1.52 0.10
C ILE A 55 2.15 1.30 -0.33
N GLN A 56 3.02 2.21 0.12
CA GLN A 56 4.43 2.17 -0.20
C GLN A 56 5.06 0.85 0.26
N GLN A 57 5.75 0.18 -0.66
CA GLN A 57 6.44 -1.09 -0.40
C GLN A 57 5.52 -2.19 0.13
N MET A 58 4.25 -2.23 -0.30
CA MET A 58 3.25 -3.19 0.18
C MET A 58 3.75 -4.65 0.22
N PHE A 59 4.46 -5.12 -0.80
CA PHE A 59 4.94 -6.51 -0.85
C PHE A 59 5.96 -6.84 0.25
N TYR A 60 6.79 -5.86 0.64
CA TYR A 60 7.79 -6.04 1.69
C TYR A 60 7.17 -6.19 3.09
N CYS A 61 5.87 -5.90 3.24
CA CYS A 61 5.13 -6.11 4.48
C CYS A 61 4.75 -7.58 4.71
N PHE A 62 4.85 -8.44 3.69
CA PHE A 62 4.45 -9.86 3.79
C PHE A 62 5.65 -10.79 3.73
N LEU A 63 5.78 -11.63 4.76
CA LEU A 63 6.83 -12.64 4.82
C LEU A 63 6.49 -13.84 3.94
N VAL A 64 7.51 -14.35 3.25
CA VAL A 64 7.44 -15.61 2.51
C VAL A 64 7.76 -16.75 3.49
N LYS A 65 6.95 -17.82 3.43
CA LYS A 65 7.18 -19.03 4.22
C LYS A 65 8.56 -19.59 3.93
N GLU A 66 9.25 -20.06 4.96
CA GLU A 66 10.65 -20.47 4.83
C GLU A 66 10.89 -21.52 3.74
N GLN A 67 9.99 -22.49 3.63
CA GLN A 67 9.99 -23.53 2.58
C GLN A 67 9.94 -22.97 1.15
N ASP A 68 9.28 -21.82 0.94
CA ASP A 68 9.07 -21.21 -0.37
C ASP A 68 10.19 -20.21 -0.74
N ARG A 69 11.05 -19.82 0.22
CA ARG A 69 12.15 -18.85 -0.01
C ARG A 69 13.21 -19.38 -0.97
N ASN A 70 13.29 -20.69 -1.16
CA ASN A 70 14.21 -21.29 -2.13
C ASN A 70 13.89 -20.91 -3.58
N PHE A 71 12.65 -20.50 -3.88
CA PHE A 71 12.25 -20.02 -5.20
C PHE A 71 12.55 -18.53 -5.42
N LEU A 72 13.00 -17.81 -4.39
CA LEU A 72 13.31 -16.38 -4.43
C LEU A 72 14.80 -16.11 -4.16
N ARG A 73 15.65 -16.97 -4.72
CA ARG A 73 17.10 -16.84 -4.66
C ARG A 73 17.59 -15.83 -5.68
N PHE A 74 18.60 -15.07 -5.30
CA PHE A 74 19.32 -14.20 -6.22
C PHE A 74 20.80 -14.17 -5.83
N LEU A 75 21.65 -13.89 -6.82
CA LEU A 75 23.08 -13.75 -6.62
C LEU A 75 23.40 -12.27 -6.45
N TRP A 76 24.26 -11.97 -5.48
CA TRP A 76 24.76 -10.61 -5.29
C TRP A 76 26.16 -10.63 -4.68
N PHE A 77 26.88 -9.53 -4.80
CA PHE A 77 28.19 -9.39 -4.20
C PHE A 77 28.09 -9.35 -2.67
N GLY A 78 28.97 -10.10 -2.00
CA GLY A 78 29.02 -10.14 -0.54
C GLY A 78 29.07 -8.74 0.07
N ASP A 79 28.25 -8.50 1.09
CA ASP A 79 28.14 -7.20 1.77
C ASP A 79 27.88 -6.00 0.85
N ASN A 80 27.31 -6.22 -0.34
CA ASN A 80 27.09 -5.19 -1.36
C ASN A 80 28.39 -4.51 -1.85
N ASP A 81 29.51 -5.23 -1.83
CA ASP A 81 30.83 -4.77 -2.28
C ASP A 81 31.26 -5.50 -3.56
N LEU A 82 31.34 -4.77 -4.68
CA LEU A 82 31.66 -5.31 -6.00
C LEU A 82 33.04 -5.99 -6.09
N SER A 83 33.93 -5.77 -5.12
CA SER A 83 35.24 -6.43 -5.04
C SER A 83 35.21 -7.81 -4.38
N LYS A 84 34.10 -8.16 -3.70
CA LYS A 84 33.94 -9.43 -2.99
C LYS A 84 33.35 -10.51 -3.89
N ASP A 85 33.35 -11.74 -3.39
CA ASP A 85 32.74 -12.87 -4.10
C ASP A 85 31.21 -12.72 -4.25
N ILE A 86 30.69 -13.33 -5.31
CA ILE A 86 29.25 -13.45 -5.54
C ILE A 86 28.70 -14.54 -4.60
N VAL A 87 27.68 -14.20 -3.82
CA VAL A 87 27.01 -15.11 -2.88
C VAL A 87 25.52 -15.23 -3.15
N GLU A 88 24.92 -16.33 -2.70
CA GLU A 88 23.46 -16.57 -2.79
C GLU A 88 22.73 -15.88 -1.63
N TYR A 89 21.76 -15.04 -1.97
CA TYR A 89 20.78 -14.47 -1.03
C TYR A 89 19.39 -15.05 -1.28
N ARG A 90 18.54 -15.01 -0.24
CA ARG A 90 17.15 -15.45 -0.30
C ARG A 90 16.24 -14.34 0.20
N MET A 91 15.28 -13.94 -0.63
CA MET A 91 14.27 -12.99 -0.19
C MET A 91 13.41 -13.60 0.92
N LYS A 92 13.21 -12.84 2.00
CA LYS A 92 12.35 -13.24 3.13
C LYS A 92 10.93 -12.71 3.01
N VAL A 93 10.71 -11.77 2.09
CA VAL A 93 9.46 -11.05 1.87
C VAL A 93 9.03 -11.19 0.42
N HIS A 94 7.75 -10.90 0.16
CA HIS A 94 7.24 -10.83 -1.20
C HIS A 94 7.90 -9.68 -1.96
N VAL A 95 8.19 -9.91 -3.24
CA VAL A 95 8.88 -8.96 -4.12
C VAL A 95 8.06 -8.67 -5.38
N PHE A 96 8.36 -7.53 -5.99
CA PHE A 96 7.82 -7.16 -7.30
C PHE A 96 8.26 -8.17 -8.38
N GLY A 97 7.44 -8.38 -9.39
CA GLY A 97 7.71 -9.33 -10.48
C GLY A 97 7.43 -10.80 -10.16
N ASN A 98 7.15 -11.14 -8.89
CA ASN A 98 6.75 -12.49 -8.51
C ASN A 98 5.22 -12.63 -8.59
N SER A 99 4.75 -13.55 -9.44
CA SER A 99 3.32 -13.75 -9.77
C SER A 99 2.37 -13.85 -8.56
N PRO A 100 2.67 -14.58 -7.46
CA PRO A 100 1.77 -14.65 -6.30
C PRO A 100 1.82 -13.43 -5.39
N SER A 101 2.79 -12.52 -5.53
CA SER A 101 2.96 -11.39 -4.61
C SER A 101 1.75 -10.45 -4.55
N PRO A 102 1.13 -10.02 -5.68
CA PRO A 102 -0.06 -9.18 -5.64
C PRO A 102 -1.23 -9.83 -4.90
N THR A 103 -1.48 -11.11 -5.16
CA THR A 103 -2.58 -11.87 -4.52
C THR A 103 -2.37 -12.03 -3.02
N VAL A 104 -1.15 -12.36 -2.58
CA VAL A 104 -0.85 -12.48 -1.15
C VAL A 104 -0.97 -11.12 -0.46
N ALA A 105 -0.51 -10.06 -1.12
CA ALA A 105 -0.55 -8.73 -0.56
C ALA A 105 -1.99 -8.23 -0.36
N ILE A 106 -2.86 -8.34 -1.37
CA ILE A 106 -4.26 -7.90 -1.25
C ILE A 106 -5.01 -8.73 -0.22
N TYR A 107 -4.77 -10.06 -0.17
CA TYR A 107 -5.36 -10.92 0.85
C TYR A 107 -4.91 -10.53 2.25
N GLY A 108 -3.61 -10.27 2.44
CA GLY A 108 -3.05 -9.85 3.71
C GLY A 108 -3.59 -8.50 4.17
N LEU A 109 -3.75 -7.55 3.26
CA LEU A 109 -4.35 -6.24 3.52
C LEU A 109 -5.80 -6.37 4.02
N ARG A 110 -6.63 -7.13 3.29
CA ARG A 110 -8.03 -7.40 3.68
C ARG A 110 -8.13 -8.14 5.01
N LYS A 111 -7.26 -9.13 5.22
CA LYS A 111 -7.19 -9.86 6.49
C LYS A 111 -6.79 -8.96 7.65
N ALA A 112 -5.82 -8.07 7.47
CA ALA A 112 -5.43 -7.09 8.47
C ALA A 112 -6.61 -6.19 8.86
N ALA A 113 -7.36 -5.70 7.88
CA ALA A 113 -8.57 -4.91 8.12
C ALA A 113 -9.65 -5.69 8.87
N HIS A 114 -9.92 -6.95 8.50
CA HIS A 114 -10.92 -7.79 9.15
C HIS A 114 -10.55 -8.18 10.58
N LEU A 115 -9.28 -8.46 10.86
CA LEU A 115 -8.82 -8.84 12.20
C LEU A 115 -8.94 -7.69 13.21
N GLN A 116 -8.79 -6.44 12.75
CA GLN A 116 -8.96 -5.26 13.59
C GLN A 116 -10.40 -4.73 13.59
N GLY A 117 -11.18 -5.07 12.57
CA GLY A 117 -12.42 -4.39 12.23
C GLY A 117 -13.73 -5.07 12.62
N LYS A 118 -13.76 -6.07 13.51
CA LYS A 118 -15.02 -6.79 13.76
C LYS A 118 -16.19 -5.92 14.27
N GLU A 119 -16.00 -4.66 14.69
CA GLU A 119 -17.13 -3.80 15.10
C GLU A 119 -17.11 -2.28 14.78
N GLN A 120 -16.07 -1.64 14.22
CA GLN A 120 -15.97 -0.16 14.36
C GLN A 120 -15.96 0.71 13.09
N ASP A 121 -15.78 0.19 11.87
CA ASP A 121 -15.69 1.08 10.69
C ASP A 121 -16.02 0.43 9.33
N SER A 122 -17.31 0.40 8.98
CA SER A 122 -17.79 -0.17 7.71
C SER A 122 -17.27 0.57 6.47
N GLU A 123 -17.04 1.88 6.58
CA GLU A 123 -16.56 2.70 5.47
C GLU A 123 -15.09 2.39 5.13
N VAL A 124 -14.24 2.23 6.16
CA VAL A 124 -12.84 1.81 5.96
C VAL A 124 -12.76 0.38 5.44
N GLN A 125 -13.60 -0.53 5.94
CA GLN A 125 -13.65 -1.90 5.41
C GLN A 125 -14.03 -1.93 3.94
N GLN A 126 -15.07 -1.17 3.56
CA GLN A 126 -15.48 -1.09 2.16
C GLN A 126 -14.38 -0.50 1.29
N PHE A 127 -13.68 0.53 1.79
CA PHE A 127 -12.52 1.11 1.10
C PHE A 127 -11.42 0.07 0.85
N ILE A 128 -11.02 -0.68 1.89
CA ILE A 128 -9.95 -1.69 1.77
C ILE A 128 -10.38 -2.87 0.88
N GLU A 129 -11.62 -3.34 0.99
CA GLU A 129 -12.09 -4.53 0.29
C GLU A 129 -12.31 -4.27 -1.20
N TYR A 130 -12.91 -3.13 -1.54
CA TYR A 130 -13.43 -2.90 -2.90
C TYR A 130 -12.70 -1.81 -3.66
N ASP A 131 -12.11 -0.83 -2.99
CA ASP A 131 -11.54 0.36 -3.65
C ASP A 131 -10.01 0.25 -3.83
N PHE A 132 -9.37 -0.81 -3.33
CA PHE A 132 -7.96 -1.13 -3.62
C PHE A 132 -7.79 -2.14 -4.76
N TYR A 133 -6.88 -1.80 -5.68
CA TYR A 133 -6.26 -2.70 -6.64
C TYR A 133 -4.80 -2.89 -6.28
N VAL A 134 -4.48 -4.05 -5.69
CA VAL A 134 -3.15 -4.35 -5.13
C VAL A 134 -2.71 -3.26 -4.13
N ASP A 135 -1.77 -2.39 -4.50
CA ASP A 135 -1.21 -1.30 -3.71
C ASP A 135 -1.93 0.03 -3.89
N ASN A 136 -2.74 0.17 -4.95
CA ASN A 136 -3.41 1.41 -5.33
C ASN A 136 -4.86 1.44 -4.85
N GLY A 137 -5.20 2.35 -3.95
CA GLY A 137 -6.56 2.66 -3.51
C GLY A 137 -7.14 3.86 -4.25
N LEU A 138 -8.37 3.76 -4.75
CA LEU A 138 -9.08 4.84 -5.42
C LEU A 138 -10.50 4.96 -4.89
N LYS A 139 -10.81 6.07 -4.21
CA LYS A 139 -12.16 6.35 -3.71
C LYS A 139 -12.58 7.78 -4.04
N SER A 140 -13.88 8.03 -4.17
CA SER A 140 -14.42 9.39 -4.23
C SER A 140 -15.38 9.63 -3.06
N LEU A 141 -15.36 10.84 -2.51
CA LEU A 141 -16.10 11.29 -1.33
C LEU A 141 -16.62 12.72 -1.55
N PRO A 142 -17.71 13.14 -0.88
CA PRO A 142 -18.36 14.43 -1.15
C PRO A 142 -17.61 15.65 -0.59
N THR A 143 -16.69 15.45 0.36
CA THR A 143 -15.91 16.54 0.98
C THR A 143 -14.47 16.13 1.28
N VAL A 144 -13.60 17.13 1.40
CA VAL A 144 -12.18 16.93 1.75
C VAL A 144 -12.05 16.39 3.17
N GLU A 145 -12.90 16.83 4.09
CA GLU A 145 -12.90 16.39 5.48
C GLU A 145 -13.24 14.89 5.59
N ALA A 146 -14.22 14.42 4.81
CA ALA A 146 -14.56 13.00 4.73
C ALA A 146 -13.38 12.18 4.17
N ALA A 147 -12.76 12.68 3.09
CA ALA A 147 -11.57 12.08 2.50
C ALA A 147 -10.40 11.92 3.51
N VAL A 148 -10.06 13.01 4.20
CA VAL A 148 -9.00 12.99 5.22
C VAL A 148 -9.36 12.06 6.38
N SER A 149 -10.63 12.04 6.81
CA SER A 149 -11.11 11.18 7.89
C SER A 149 -10.97 9.70 7.55
N VAL A 150 -11.44 9.27 6.38
CA VAL A 150 -11.34 7.88 5.91
C VAL A 150 -9.88 7.45 5.85
N LEU A 151 -9.01 8.25 5.22
CA LEU A 151 -7.59 7.90 5.08
C LEU A 151 -6.87 7.76 6.43
N LYS A 152 -7.12 8.67 7.37
CA LYS A 152 -6.54 8.58 8.73
C LYS A 152 -7.02 7.34 9.47
N ARG A 153 -8.32 7.01 9.39
CA ARG A 153 -8.86 5.80 10.03
C ARG A 153 -8.30 4.53 9.40
N THR A 154 -8.17 4.49 8.06
CA THR A 154 -7.50 3.42 7.33
C THR A 154 -6.06 3.22 7.79
N GLN A 155 -5.28 4.30 7.88
CA GLN A 155 -3.91 4.25 8.40
C GLN A 155 -3.85 3.69 9.82
N ASN A 156 -4.74 4.15 10.72
CA ASN A 156 -4.78 3.68 12.09
C ASN A 156 -5.10 2.17 12.18
N ILE A 157 -6.09 1.70 11.42
CA ILE A 157 -6.47 0.28 11.39
C ILE A 157 -5.30 -0.58 10.89
N LEU A 158 -4.61 -0.15 9.83
CA LEU A 158 -3.53 -0.91 9.24
C LEU A 158 -2.23 -0.86 10.08
N ALA A 159 -1.96 0.24 10.78
CA ALA A 159 -0.79 0.39 11.64
C ALA A 159 -0.74 -0.59 12.82
N ILE A 160 -1.89 -1.12 13.25
CA ILE A 160 -2.01 -2.03 14.40
C ILE A 160 -1.73 -3.49 13.99
N SER A 161 -1.84 -3.81 12.71
CA SER A 161 -1.60 -5.17 12.20
C SER A 161 -0.11 -5.54 12.31
N LYS A 162 0.18 -6.66 13.00
CA LYS A 162 1.53 -7.18 13.26
C LYS A 162 1.98 -8.22 12.24
#